data_AF-A0A7D6ZWA1-F1
#
_entry.id   AF-A0A7D6ZWA1-F1
#
_cell.length_a   1.000
_cell.length_b   1.000
_cell.length_c   1.000
_cell.angle_alpha   90.00
_cell.angle_beta   90.00
_cell.angle_gamma   90.00
#
_symmetry.space_group_name_H-M   'P 1'
#
loop_
_entity.id
_entity.type
_entity.pdbx_description
1 polymer ?
#
loop_
_entity_poly.entity_id
_entity_poly.type
_entity_poly.pdbx_seq_one_letter_code
_entity_poly.pdbx_strand_id
1 'polypeptide(L)'
;MSEPVSPNAALADALASSTCVPGVFPPIPIEGELYIDGGLRSSINADLALPAEVVVILEPLAHMFPRAGTDRELGSATEISVVPDAEAITAFGPDLFGSAALLPAYESGIRQSGDAAARLKEIWPAR
;
A
#
# COMPACT_ATOMS: atom_id res chain seq x y z
N MET A 1 -3.10 16.36 -16.07
CA MET A 1 -4.05 15.23 -16.16
C MET A 1 -3.23 14.02 -16.51
N SER A 2 -2.87 13.20 -15.53
CA SER A 2 -2.17 11.92 -15.77
C SER A 2 -3.13 11.01 -16.52
N GLU A 3 -2.72 10.54 -17.70
CA GLU A 3 -3.47 9.51 -18.41
C GLU A 3 -3.57 8.24 -17.54
N PRO A 4 -4.68 7.49 -17.63
CA PRO A 4 -4.83 6.23 -16.91
C PRO A 4 -3.72 5.26 -17.33
N VAL A 5 -3.26 4.44 -16.38
CA VAL A 5 -2.31 3.33 -16.61
C VAL A 5 -2.72 2.57 -17.87
N SER A 6 -1.78 2.37 -18.79
CA SER A 6 -2.11 1.71 -20.05
C SER A 6 -2.73 0.32 -19.79
N PRO A 7 -3.92 0.02 -20.33
CA PRO A 7 -4.68 -1.20 -20.01
C PRO A 7 -4.00 -2.50 -20.46
N ASN A 8 -2.85 -2.41 -21.13
CA ASN A 8 -2.15 -3.51 -21.80
C ASN A 8 -0.81 -3.90 -21.16
N ALA A 9 -0.43 -3.31 -20.02
CA ALA A 9 0.78 -3.74 -19.32
C ALA A 9 0.68 -5.21 -18.92
N ALA A 10 1.72 -6.01 -19.21
CA ALA A 10 1.81 -7.34 -18.64
C ALA A 10 1.86 -7.20 -17.11
N LEU A 11 1.14 -8.07 -16.38
CA LEU A 11 1.06 -7.98 -14.91
C LEU A 11 2.45 -7.94 -14.25
N ALA A 12 3.41 -8.69 -14.80
CA ALA A 12 4.79 -8.69 -14.31
C ALA A 12 5.47 -7.32 -14.45
N ASP A 13 5.28 -6.64 -15.59
CA ASP A 13 5.88 -5.31 -15.83
C ASP A 13 5.22 -4.24 -14.96
N ALA A 14 3.89 -4.29 -14.83
CA ALA A 14 3.17 -3.40 -13.93
C ALA A 14 3.63 -3.59 -12.48
N LEU A 15 3.73 -4.84 -12.00
CA LEU A 15 4.20 -5.15 -10.66
C LEU A 15 5.65 -4.68 -10.45
N ALA A 16 6.55 -4.94 -11.40
CA ALA A 16 7.93 -4.52 -11.32
C ALA A 16 8.03 -2.98 -11.25
N SER A 17 7.31 -2.27 -12.13
CA SER A 17 7.31 -0.80 -12.16
C SER A 17 6.78 -0.18 -10.87
N SER A 18 5.82 -0.85 -10.22
CA SER A 18 5.25 -0.43 -8.94
C SER A 18 6.25 -0.44 -7.78
N THR A 19 7.42 -1.06 -7.96
CA THR A 19 8.49 -1.14 -6.95
C THR A 19 9.74 -0.31 -7.32
N CYS A 20 9.69 0.45 -8.42
CA CYS A 20 10.83 1.20 -8.92
C CYS A 20 11.05 2.53 -8.17
N VAL A 21 11.50 2.45 -6.91
CA VAL A 21 11.77 3.63 -6.08
C VAL A 21 12.91 4.45 -6.69
N PRO A 22 12.70 5.75 -7.02
CA PRO A 22 13.75 6.59 -7.58
C PRO A 22 14.99 6.65 -6.68
N GLY A 23 16.16 6.41 -7.28
CA GLY A 23 17.44 6.33 -6.56
C GLY A 23 17.82 4.92 -6.08
N VAL A 24 16.88 3.96 -6.14
CA VAL A 24 17.13 2.54 -5.84
C VAL A 24 17.10 1.69 -7.12
N PHE A 25 16.05 1.86 -7.93
CA PHE A 25 15.84 1.10 -9.16
C PHE A 25 15.57 2.05 -10.35
N PRO A 26 15.95 1.68 -11.59
CA PRO A 26 15.65 2.47 -12.77
C PRO A 26 14.14 2.42 -13.10
N PRO A 27 13.59 3.48 -13.73
CA PRO A 27 12.23 3.43 -14.28
C PRO A 27 12.06 2.31 -15.31
N ILE A 28 10.87 1.73 -15.37
CA ILE A 28 10.54 0.67 -16.35
C ILE A 28 9.72 1.27 -17.50
N PRO A 29 10.16 1.08 -18.77
CA PRO A 29 9.38 1.50 -19.92
C PRO A 29 8.20 0.54 -20.16
N ILE A 30 6.99 1.07 -20.22
CA ILE A 30 5.78 0.34 -20.63
C ILE A 30 5.13 1.15 -21.74
N GLU A 31 5.03 0.56 -22.93
CA GLU A 31 4.45 1.20 -24.13
C GLU A 31 5.02 2.59 -24.48
N GLY A 32 6.31 2.81 -24.20
CA GLY A 32 7.01 4.06 -24.52
C GLY A 32 7.02 5.09 -23.40
N GLU A 33 6.26 4.87 -22.32
CA GLU A 33 6.25 5.72 -21.13
C GLU A 33 7.09 5.11 -20.01
N LEU A 34 7.75 5.96 -19.20
CA LEU A 34 8.59 5.53 -18.08
C LEU A 34 7.80 5.53 -16.77
N TYR A 35 7.71 4.36 -16.14
CA TYR A 35 7.01 4.17 -14.88
C TYR A 35 7.99 4.02 -13.71
N ILE A 36 7.60 4.59 -12.58
CA ILE A 36 8.30 4.54 -11.29
C ILE A 36 7.32 4.11 -10.20
N ASP A 37 7.83 3.89 -8.99
CA ASP A 37 7.04 3.50 -7.83
C ASP A 37 5.82 4.42 -7.59
N GLY A 38 4.63 3.83 -7.53
CA GLY A 38 3.36 4.53 -7.35
C GLY A 38 3.19 5.15 -5.95
N GLY A 39 4.00 4.72 -4.98
CA GLY A 39 4.10 5.28 -3.63
C GLY A 39 4.43 6.77 -3.61
N LEU A 40 5.09 7.29 -4.67
CA LEU A 40 5.35 8.73 -4.82
C LEU A 40 4.08 9.55 -5.10
N ARG A 41 3.08 8.95 -5.74
CA ARG A 41 1.77 9.58 -5.97
C ARG A 41 0.93 9.54 -4.71
N SER A 42 0.89 8.37 -4.09
CA SER A 42 0.06 8.06 -2.93
C SER A 42 0.67 6.87 -2.19
N SER A 43 0.78 6.94 -0.87
CA SER A 43 1.29 5.83 -0.06
C SER A 43 0.33 4.63 -0.01
N ILE A 44 -0.92 4.79 -0.46
CA ILE A 44 -1.98 3.78 -0.31
C ILE A 44 -2.78 3.50 -1.58
N ASN A 45 -2.84 4.46 -2.51
CA ASN A 45 -3.61 4.41 -3.75
C ASN A 45 -5.09 3.99 -3.58
N ALA A 46 -5.70 4.35 -2.44
CA ALA A 46 -7.03 3.88 -2.04
C ALA A 46 -8.17 4.42 -2.93
N ASP A 47 -7.95 5.54 -3.63
CA ASP A 47 -8.83 6.08 -4.65
C ASP A 47 -9.07 5.09 -5.81
N LEU A 48 -8.08 4.23 -6.12
CA LEU A 48 -8.21 3.19 -7.15
C LEU A 48 -9.18 2.06 -6.77
N ALA A 49 -9.57 1.97 -5.49
CA ALA A 49 -10.53 0.96 -5.02
C ALA A 49 -11.99 1.39 -5.21
N LEU A 50 -12.25 2.64 -5.59
CA LEU A 50 -13.61 3.14 -5.80
C LEU A 50 -14.28 2.44 -7.02
N PRO A 51 -15.60 2.18 -6.96
CA PRO A 51 -16.57 2.62 -5.96
C PRO A 51 -16.85 1.57 -4.86
N ALA A 52 -15.85 0.82 -4.38
CA ALA A 52 -16.07 -0.19 -3.34
C ALA A 52 -16.79 0.37 -2.10
N GLU A 53 -17.73 -0.42 -1.54
CA GLU A 53 -18.49 -0.06 -0.34
C GLU A 53 -17.63 -0.10 0.94
N VAL A 54 -16.64 -0.98 0.97
CA VAL A 54 -15.69 -1.15 2.07
C VAL A 54 -14.27 -1.18 1.49
N VAL A 55 -13.39 -0.35 2.03
CA VAL A 55 -11.97 -0.28 1.64
C VAL A 55 -11.12 -0.61 2.87
N VAL A 56 -10.35 -1.70 2.77
CA VAL A 56 -9.38 -2.11 3.79
C VAL A 56 -7.99 -1.68 3.33
N ILE A 57 -7.35 -0.82 4.10
CA ILE A 57 -6.08 -0.20 3.75
C ILE A 57 -5.01 -0.74 4.69
N LEU A 58 -4.02 -1.41 4.13
CA LEU A 58 -2.84 -1.88 4.87
C LEU A 58 -1.72 -0.86 4.70
N GLU A 59 -1.35 -0.18 5.78
CA GLU A 59 -0.38 0.93 5.73
C GLU A 59 0.79 0.67 6.68
N PRO A 60 1.62 -0.36 6.41
CA PRO A 60 2.74 -0.71 7.28
C PRO A 60 3.74 0.45 7.45
N LEU A 61 3.73 1.46 6.58
CA LEU A 61 4.64 2.59 6.64
C LEU A 61 3.95 3.92 6.99
N ALA A 62 2.74 3.90 7.56
CA ALA A 62 2.00 5.12 7.96
C ALA A 62 2.78 6.02 8.93
N HIS A 63 3.72 5.45 9.69
CA HIS A 63 4.60 6.17 10.61
C HIS A 63 5.75 6.93 9.91
N MET A 64 6.01 6.65 8.64
CA MET A 64 7.06 7.29 7.82
C MET A 64 6.48 8.15 6.71
N PHE A 65 5.39 7.69 6.08
CA PHE A 65 4.79 8.34 4.92
C PHE A 65 3.35 8.74 5.23
N PRO A 66 3.10 10.02 5.57
CA PRO A 66 1.75 10.49 5.81
C PRO A 66 0.95 10.46 4.51
N ARG A 67 -0.33 10.11 4.61
CA ARG A 67 -1.27 10.16 3.50
C ARG A 67 -1.34 11.54 2.84
N ALA A 68 -1.42 11.55 1.52
CA ALA A 68 -1.71 12.76 0.74
C ALA A 68 -3.15 13.24 0.98
N GLY A 69 -3.47 14.47 0.57
CA GLY A 69 -4.85 14.99 0.66
C GLY A 69 -5.84 14.13 -0.13
N THR A 70 -5.42 13.69 -1.32
CA THR A 70 -6.19 12.81 -2.22
C THR A 70 -6.50 11.44 -1.63
N ASP A 71 -5.68 10.97 -0.68
CA ASP A 71 -5.84 9.66 -0.03
C ASP A 71 -6.98 9.64 0.99
N ARG A 72 -7.61 10.79 1.25
CA ARG A 72 -8.73 10.93 2.18
C ARG A 72 -10.08 11.01 1.47
N GLU A 73 -10.09 11.04 0.14
CA GLU A 73 -11.29 11.25 -0.66
C GLU A 73 -11.85 9.91 -1.19
N LEU A 74 -12.35 9.06 -0.28
CA LEU A 74 -12.92 7.74 -0.62
C LEU A 74 -14.46 7.73 -0.76
N GLY A 75 -15.06 8.90 -0.95
CA GLY A 75 -16.51 9.04 -1.11
C GLY A 75 -17.29 8.51 0.09
N SER A 76 -18.27 7.64 -0.17
CA SER A 76 -19.12 7.03 0.87
C SER A 76 -18.61 5.66 1.35
N ALA A 77 -17.41 5.24 0.95
CA ALA A 77 -16.87 3.96 1.36
C ALA A 77 -16.62 3.92 2.88
N THR A 78 -16.90 2.78 3.50
CA THR A 78 -16.46 2.50 4.87
C THR A 78 -14.99 2.15 4.82
N GLU A 79 -14.16 2.95 5.48
CA GLU A 79 -12.71 2.80 5.48
C GLU A 79 -12.22 2.18 6.79
N ILE A 80 -11.30 1.21 6.69
CA ILE A 80 -10.50 0.76 7.82
C ILE A 80 -9.02 0.74 7.45
N SER A 81 -8.21 1.32 8.34
CA SER A 81 -6.77 1.38 8.20
C SER A 81 -6.11 0.45 9.21
N VAL A 82 -5.25 -0.42 8.72
CA VAL A 82 -4.35 -1.25 9.54
C VAL A 82 -2.97 -0.61 9.47
N VAL A 83 -2.62 0.10 10.54
CA VAL A 83 -1.33 0.78 10.73
C VAL A 83 -0.46 -0.01 11.71
N PRO A 84 0.88 0.05 11.61
CA PRO A 84 1.75 -0.66 12.51
C PRO A 84 1.68 -0.08 13.93
N ASP A 85 1.79 -0.94 14.92
CA ASP A 85 2.00 -0.54 16.32
C ASP A 85 3.49 -0.29 16.57
N ALA A 86 3.82 0.17 17.78
CA ALA A 86 5.21 0.46 18.16
C ALA A 86 6.15 -0.77 18.04
N GLU A 87 5.64 -1.99 18.25
CA GLU A 87 6.43 -3.21 18.15
C GLU A 87 6.70 -3.56 16.69
N ALA A 88 5.70 -3.43 15.81
CA ALA A 88 5.85 -3.59 14.36
C ALA A 88 6.82 -2.55 13.77
N ILE A 89 6.70 -1.28 14.18
CA ILE A 89 7.64 -0.21 13.79
C ILE A 89 9.08 -0.58 14.19
N THR A 90 9.26 -1.09 15.41
CA THR A 90 10.57 -1.54 15.89
C THR A 90 11.10 -2.73 15.07
N ALA A 91 10.22 -3.67 14.70
CA ALA A 91 10.57 -4.85 13.92
C ALA A 91 10.94 -4.52 12.47
N PHE A 92 10.35 -3.50 11.86
CA PHE A 92 10.75 -3.01 10.54
C PHE A 92 12.17 -2.43 10.56
N GLY A 93 12.49 -1.72 11.64
CA GLY A 93 13.78 -1.05 11.77
C GLY A 93 13.97 0.09 10.77
N PRO A 94 15.18 0.67 10.72
CA PRO A 94 15.44 1.87 9.90
C PRO A 94 15.74 1.56 8.42
N ASP A 95 16.09 0.32 8.09
CA ASP A 95 16.41 -0.10 6.72
C ASP A 95 15.28 -0.97 6.16
N LEU A 96 14.35 -0.33 5.44
CA LEU A 96 13.20 -1.00 4.83
C LEU A 96 13.58 -1.97 3.72
N PHE A 97 14.80 -1.87 3.15
CA PHE A 97 15.29 -2.77 2.10
C PHE A 97 16.17 -3.90 2.67
N GLY A 98 16.41 -3.90 3.99
CA GLY A 98 17.21 -4.90 4.67
C GLY A 98 16.50 -6.24 4.73
N SER A 99 17.11 -7.29 4.17
CA SER A 99 16.55 -8.65 4.22
C SER A 99 16.37 -9.19 5.65
N ALA A 100 17.13 -8.66 6.61
CA ALA A 100 17.01 -8.97 8.02
C ALA A 100 15.65 -8.58 8.63
N ALA A 101 14.96 -7.59 8.05
CA ALA A 101 13.65 -7.15 8.52
C ALA A 101 12.48 -8.01 8.02
N LEU A 102 12.69 -8.86 6.99
CA LEU A 102 11.60 -9.59 6.33
C LEU A 102 10.81 -10.51 7.28
N LEU A 103 11.50 -11.36 8.03
CA LEU A 103 10.84 -12.28 8.96
C LEU A 103 10.22 -11.54 10.16
N PRO A 104 10.93 -10.62 10.85
CA PRO A 104 10.33 -9.82 11.94
C PRO A 104 9.10 -9.00 11.51
N ALA A 105 9.12 -8.42 10.31
CA ALA A 105 7.99 -7.68 9.75
C ALA A 105 6.78 -8.58 9.53
N TYR A 106 7.00 -9.77 8.93
CA TYR A 106 5.95 -10.77 8.73
C TYR A 106 5.34 -11.23 10.06
N GLU A 107 6.17 -11.61 11.03
CA GLU A 107 5.72 -12.06 12.35
C GLU A 107 4.93 -10.97 13.08
N SER A 108 5.35 -9.72 12.97
CA SER A 108 4.60 -8.58 13.51
C SER A 108 3.24 -8.40 12.86
N GLY A 109 3.14 -8.55 11.54
CA GLY A 109 1.85 -8.54 10.84
C GLY A 109 0.92 -9.66 11.30
N ILE A 110 1.44 -10.89 11.45
CA ILE A 110 0.68 -12.02 11.98
C ILE A 110 0.18 -11.74 13.40
N ARG A 111 1.04 -11.21 14.29
CA ARG A 111 0.67 -10.80 15.65
C ARG A 111 -0.49 -9.80 15.66
N GLN A 112 -0.40 -8.74 14.85
CA GLN A 112 -1.44 -7.69 14.78
C GLN A 112 -2.73 -8.13 14.09
N SER A 113 -2.66 -9.18 13.26
CA SER A 113 -3.79 -9.60 12.43
C SER A 113 -5.04 -9.96 13.24
N GLY A 114 -4.89 -10.43 14.49
CA GLY A 114 -6.01 -10.79 15.35
C GLY A 114 -6.93 -9.60 15.66
N ASP A 115 -6.34 -8.48 16.08
CA ASP A 115 -7.09 -7.25 16.41
C ASP A 115 -7.68 -6.61 15.15
N ALA A 116 -6.91 -6.60 14.06
CA ALA A 116 -7.39 -6.14 12.75
C ALA A 116 -8.59 -6.98 12.26
N ALA A 117 -8.52 -8.30 12.40
CA ALA A 117 -9.60 -9.22 12.01
C ALA A 117 -10.85 -9.04 12.88
N ALA A 118 -10.70 -8.77 14.18
CA ALA A 118 -11.84 -8.47 15.06
C ALA A 118 -12.57 -7.20 14.60
N ARG A 119 -11.84 -6.11 14.37
CA ARG A 119 -12.39 -4.84 13.86
C ARG A 119 -13.01 -4.98 12.48
N LEU A 120 -12.37 -5.74 11.58
CA LEU A 120 -12.88 -6.00 10.24
C LEU A 120 -14.25 -6.69 10.28
N LYS A 121 -14.46 -7.66 11.18
CA LYS A 121 -15.74 -8.37 11.30
C LYS A 121 -16.92 -7.46 11.67
N GLU A 122 -16.66 -6.35 12.38
CA GLU A 122 -17.71 -5.40 12.79
C GLU A 122 -18.27 -4.62 11.59
N ILE A 123 -17.47 -4.42 10.55
CA ILE A 123 -17.81 -3.63 9.37
C ILE A 123 -17.99 -4.47 8.11
N TRP A 124 -17.57 -5.74 8.14
CA TRP A 124 -17.64 -6.60 6.96
C TRP A 124 -19.10 -6.86 6.59
N PRO A 125 -19.51 -6.64 5.32
CA PRO A 125 -20.88 -6.91 4.91
C PRO A 125 -21.22 -8.38 5.18
N ALA A 126 -22.27 -8.62 5.95
CA ALA A 126 -22.84 -9.95 6.06
C ALA A 126 -23.33 -10.37 4.67
N ARG A 127 -22.71 -11.42 4.12
CA ARG A 127 -23.19 -12.07 2.89
C ARG A 127 -24.30 -13.05 3.21
#